data_AF-A0A954G1R2-F1
#
_entry.id   AF-A0A954G1R2-F1
#
_cell.length_a   1.000
_cell.length_b   1.000
_cell.length_c   1.000
_cell.angle_alpha   90.00
_cell.angle_beta   90.00
_cell.angle_gamma   90.00
#
_symmetry.space_group_name_H-M   'P 1'
#
loop_
_entity.id
_entity.type
_entity.pdbx_description
1 polymer ?
#
loop_
_entity_poly.entity_id
_entity_poly.type
_entity_poly.pdbx_seq_one_letter_code
_entity_poly.pdbx_strand_id
1 'polypeptide(L)'
;MSDSKSVPKTKQKTWREHMYEIIFEADTPAGKLFDVVLLIAILVSILVIMLESVKSFDAKYGLQFNIAEWFFTILFTIEYVARIICARRPLRYIFSFYGLVDLLSILPTYL
;
A
#
# COMPACT_ATOMS: atom_id res chain seq x y z
N MET A 1 -20.71 -55.75 -21.28
CA MET A 1 -20.55 -55.63 -19.82
C MET A 1 -19.11 -55.26 -19.55
N SER A 2 -18.68 -53.98 -19.60
CA SER A 2 -19.17 -52.82 -18.83
C SER A 2 -19.21 -53.20 -17.35
N ASP A 3 -18.37 -52.66 -16.45
CA ASP A 3 -18.11 -51.24 -16.26
C ASP A 3 -16.76 -50.89 -15.59
N SER A 4 -16.17 -49.81 -16.12
CA SER A 4 -15.63 -48.64 -15.42
C SER A 4 -14.59 -48.85 -14.31
N LYS A 5 -13.31 -48.84 -14.70
CA LYS A 5 -12.21 -48.37 -13.85
C LYS A 5 -12.39 -46.85 -13.64
N SER A 6 -12.65 -46.44 -12.41
CA SER A 6 -12.75 -45.04 -12.01
C SER A 6 -11.43 -44.30 -12.28
N VAL A 7 -11.43 -43.48 -13.33
CA VAL A 7 -10.36 -42.54 -13.67
C VAL A 7 -10.09 -41.61 -12.47
N PRO A 8 -8.82 -41.33 -12.09
CA PRO A 8 -8.52 -40.40 -11.02
C PRO A 8 -9.02 -39.01 -11.43
N LYS A 9 -9.95 -38.45 -10.64
CA LYS A 9 -10.37 -37.05 -10.81
C LYS A 9 -9.15 -36.17 -10.60
N THR A 10 -8.68 -35.54 -11.67
CA THR A 10 -7.70 -34.46 -11.60
C THR A 10 -8.28 -33.40 -10.66
N LYS A 11 -7.66 -33.22 -9.48
CA LYS A 11 -7.96 -32.11 -8.57
C LYS A 11 -7.73 -30.82 -9.37
N GLN A 12 -8.80 -30.23 -9.90
CA GLN A 12 -8.71 -28.88 -10.43
C GLN A 12 -8.30 -27.98 -9.27
N LYS A 13 -7.18 -27.25 -9.42
CA LYS A 13 -6.74 -26.29 -8.41
C LYS A 13 -7.92 -25.38 -8.10
N THR A 14 -8.47 -25.49 -6.90
CA THR A 14 -9.66 -24.73 -6.54
C THR A 14 -9.26 -23.25 -6.48
N TRP A 15 -10.12 -22.31 -6.85
CA TRP A 15 -9.86 -20.87 -6.66
C TRP A 15 -9.38 -20.54 -5.23
N ARG A 16 -9.77 -21.38 -4.25
CA ARG A 16 -9.25 -21.41 -2.88
C ARG A 16 -7.75 -21.69 -2.75
N GLU A 17 -7.18 -22.63 -3.52
CA GLU A 17 -5.74 -22.93 -3.49
C GLU A 17 -4.93 -21.81 -4.14
N HIS A 18 -5.46 -21.17 -5.19
CA HIS A 18 -4.85 -19.98 -5.79
C HIS A 18 -4.93 -18.76 -4.85
N MET A 19 -6.03 -18.58 -4.12
CA MET A 19 -6.17 -17.56 -3.08
C MET A 19 -5.27 -17.84 -1.89
N TYR A 20 -5.11 -19.11 -1.49
CA TYR A 20 -4.22 -19.50 -0.42
C TYR A 20 -2.76 -19.25 -0.79
N GLU A 21 -2.31 -19.61 -2.00
CA GLU A 21 -0.99 -19.24 -2.52
C GLU A 21 -0.81 -17.70 -2.52
N ILE A 22 -1.79 -16.93 -2.99
CA ILE A 22 -1.66 -15.45 -3.02
C ILE A 22 -1.60 -14.84 -1.61
N ILE A 23 -2.38 -15.35 -0.65
CA ILE A 23 -2.43 -14.82 0.72
C ILE A 23 -1.20 -15.24 1.53
N PHE A 24 -0.76 -16.50 1.41
CA PHE A 24 0.34 -17.03 2.22
C PHE A 24 1.74 -16.72 1.67
N GLU A 25 1.84 -16.45 0.36
CA GLU A 25 3.13 -16.19 -0.32
C GLU A 25 3.45 -14.68 -0.41
N ALA A 26 2.47 -13.79 -0.13
CA ALA A 26 2.65 -12.34 -0.12
C ALA A 26 3.00 -11.75 1.27
N ASP A 27 2.73 -12.48 2.36
CA ASP A 27 3.01 -12.03 3.73
C ASP A 27 4.47 -12.32 4.15
N THR A 28 5.43 -11.72 3.45
CA THR A 28 6.82 -11.77 3.91
C THR A 28 6.99 -10.93 5.19
N PRO A 29 7.80 -11.37 6.17
CA PRO A 29 8.06 -10.58 7.38
C PRO A 29 8.70 -9.22 7.07
N ALA A 30 9.43 -9.11 5.95
CA ALA A 30 9.96 -7.84 5.44
C ALA A 30 8.85 -6.91 4.95
N GLY A 31 7.86 -7.43 4.21
CA GLY A 31 6.69 -6.65 3.77
C GLY A 31 5.88 -6.13 4.96
N LYS A 32 5.71 -6.96 5.99
CA LYS A 32 5.00 -6.55 7.21
C LYS A 32 5.74 -5.43 7.98
N LEU A 33 7.07 -5.49 8.06
CA LEU A 33 7.86 -4.42 8.67
C LEU A 33 7.75 -3.12 7.85
N PHE A 34 7.82 -3.23 6.53
CA PHE A 34 7.65 -2.11 5.62
C PHE A 34 6.28 -1.42 5.82
N ASP A 35 5.20 -2.20 5.87
CA ASP A 35 3.86 -1.66 6.09
C ASP A 35 3.71 -0.95 7.45
N VAL A 36 4.35 -1.48 8.51
CA VAL A 36 4.34 -0.83 9.84
C VAL A 36 5.10 0.49 9.82
N VAL A 37 6.28 0.54 9.20
CA VAL A 37 7.06 1.77 9.05
C VAL A 37 6.28 2.80 8.25
N LEU A 38 5.62 2.37 7.17
CA LEU A 38 4.79 3.25 6.35
C LEU A 38 3.60 3.81 7.14
N LEU A 39 2.89 2.97 7.89
CA LEU A 39 1.79 3.40 8.74
C LEU A 39 2.24 4.49 9.73
N ILE A 40 3.40 4.29 10.37
CA ILE A 40 3.98 5.29 11.28
C ILE A 40 4.30 6.57 10.51
N ALA A 41 4.89 6.49 9.31
CA ALA A 41 5.20 7.65 8.48
C ALA A 41 3.94 8.44 8.11
N ILE A 42 2.84 7.78 7.76
CA ILE A 42 1.53 8.41 7.47
C ILE A 42 1.02 9.17 8.70
N LEU A 43 1.06 8.54 9.88
CA LEU A 43 0.61 9.18 11.12
C LEU A 43 1.46 10.41 11.45
N VAL A 44 2.79 10.33 11.28
CA VAL A 44 3.69 11.46 11.50
C VAL A 44 3.42 12.58 10.49
N SER A 45 3.22 12.25 9.21
CA SER A 45 2.87 13.22 8.17
C SER A 45 1.59 13.99 8.51
N ILE A 46 0.53 13.28 8.92
CA ILE A 46 -0.73 13.91 9.36
C ILE A 46 -0.51 14.82 10.56
N LEU A 47 0.31 14.40 11.55
CA LEU A 47 0.65 15.25 12.70
C LEU A 47 1.38 16.52 12.28
N VAL A 48 2.32 16.42 11.35
CA VAL A 48 3.07 17.58 10.82
C VAL A 48 2.12 18.57 10.14
N ILE A 49 1.22 18.10 9.27
CA ILE A 49 0.20 18.93 8.60
C ILE A 49 -0.74 19.57 9.62
N MET A 50 -1.14 18.84 10.66
CA MET A 50 -1.98 19.40 11.73
C MET A 50 -1.25 20.47 12.55
N LEU A 51 0.05 20.33 12.79
CA LEU A 51 0.87 21.33 13.47
C LEU A 51 1.06 22.59 12.61
N GLU A 52 1.24 22.41 11.31
CA GLU A 52 1.34 23.49 10.33
C GLU A 52 0.03 24.31 10.26
N SER A 53 -1.13 23.67 10.41
CA SER A 53 -2.44 24.36 10.47
C SER A 53 -2.53 25.42 11.57
N VAL A 54 -1.68 25.35 12.60
CA VAL A 54 -1.64 26.32 13.70
C VAL A 54 -0.74 27.51 13.32
N LYS A 55 -1.36 28.66 13.03
CA LYS A 55 -0.68 29.91 12.60
C LYS A 55 0.53 30.34 13.44
N SER A 56 0.53 30.07 14.75
CA SER A 56 1.65 30.42 15.63
C SER A 56 2.89 29.57 15.40
N PHE A 57 2.71 28.32 14.96
CA PHE A 57 3.82 27.42 14.60
C PHE A 57 4.30 27.70 13.18
N ASP A 58 3.38 27.90 12.24
CA ASP A 58 3.71 28.23 10.84
C ASP A 58 4.55 29.52 10.71
N ALA A 59 4.18 30.59 11.43
CA ALA A 59 4.93 31.85 11.39
C ALA A 59 6.41 31.73 11.83
N LYS A 60 6.77 30.67 12.57
CA LYS A 60 8.12 30.44 13.09
C LYS A 60 8.84 29.26 12.40
N TYR A 61 8.10 28.27 11.92
CA TYR A 61 8.61 27.01 11.40
C TYR A 61 8.12 26.67 9.98
N GLY A 62 7.47 27.60 9.28
CA GLY A 62 6.87 27.36 7.96
C GLY A 62 7.86 26.77 6.96
N LEU A 63 9.13 27.19 6.96
CA LEU A 63 10.14 26.58 6.08
C LEU A 63 10.40 25.10 6.42
N GLN A 64 10.45 24.75 7.71
CA GLN A 64 10.65 23.38 8.18
C GLN A 64 9.43 22.50 7.85
N PHE A 65 8.22 23.04 7.97
CA PHE A 65 6.99 22.35 7.55
C PHE A 65 6.97 22.10 6.04
N ASN A 66 7.28 23.11 5.22
CA ASN A 66 7.43 22.94 3.78
C ASN A 66 8.45 21.85 3.39
N ILE A 67 9.61 21.82 4.05
CA ILE A 67 10.62 20.77 3.80
C ILE A 67 10.09 19.39 4.20
N ALA A 68 9.42 19.28 5.36
CA ALA A 68 8.85 18.03 5.84
C ALA A 68 7.73 17.54 4.90
N GLU A 69 6.90 18.44 4.41
CA GLU A 69 5.85 18.16 3.45
C GLU A 69 6.42 17.59 2.15
N TRP A 70 7.38 18.29 1.53
CA TRP A 70 8.06 17.79 0.32
C TRP A 70 8.75 16.45 0.56
N PHE A 71 9.35 16.25 1.74
CA PHE A 71 9.95 14.97 2.12
C PHE A 71 8.90 13.85 2.15
N PHE A 72 7.77 14.04 2.83
CA PHE A 72 6.71 13.03 2.91
C PHE A 72 6.08 12.76 1.54
N THR A 73 5.87 13.79 0.72
CA THR A 73 5.30 13.66 -0.62
C THR A 73 6.19 12.84 -1.53
N ILE A 74 7.50 13.10 -1.53
CA ILE A 74 8.46 12.29 -2.30
C ILE A 74 8.50 10.85 -1.76
N LEU A 75 8.53 10.69 -0.43
CA LEU A 75 8.58 9.37 0.22
C LEU A 75 7.36 8.50 -0.16
N PHE A 76 6.15 9.03 -0.01
CA PHE A 76 4.90 8.31 -0.35
C PHE A 76 4.73 8.12 -1.86
N THR A 77 5.22 9.04 -2.69
CA THR A 77 5.21 8.84 -4.14
C THR A 77 6.10 7.66 -4.56
N ILE A 78 7.32 7.59 -4.02
CA ILE A 78 8.23 6.46 -4.28
C ILE A 78 7.61 5.16 -3.79
N GLU A 79 7.00 5.18 -2.62
CA GLU A 79 6.34 4.01 -2.04
C GLU A 79 5.17 3.53 -2.92
N TYR A 80 4.26 4.42 -3.32
CA TYR A 80 3.15 4.09 -4.20
C TYR A 80 3.63 3.45 -5.52
N VAL A 81 4.69 4.00 -6.13
CA VAL A 81 5.31 3.43 -7.33
C VAL A 81 5.92 2.04 -7.04
N ALA A 82 6.63 1.89 -5.93
CA ALA A 82 7.19 0.59 -5.53
C ALA A 82 6.10 -0.47 -5.35
N ARG A 83 4.98 -0.12 -4.70
CA ARG A 83 3.82 -1.02 -4.55
C ARG A 83 3.20 -1.40 -5.89
N ILE A 84 3.06 -0.46 -6.83
CA ILE A 84 2.57 -0.75 -8.19
C ILE A 84 3.50 -1.75 -8.90
N ILE A 85 4.82 -1.57 -8.81
CA ILE A 85 5.80 -2.45 -9.45
C ILE A 85 5.80 -3.85 -8.82
N CYS A 86 5.67 -3.94 -7.49
CA CYS A 86 5.62 -5.23 -6.79
C CYS A 86 4.27 -5.96 -6.95
N ALA A 87 3.19 -5.24 -7.28
CA ALA A 87 1.86 -5.83 -7.41
C ALA A 87 1.79 -6.76 -8.63
N ARG A 88 1.37 -8.03 -8.41
CA ARG A 88 1.13 -9.01 -9.50
C ARG A 88 0.14 -8.51 -10.58
N ARG A 89 -0.71 -7.52 -10.28
CA ARG A 89 -1.65 -6.88 -11.22
C ARG A 89 -1.76 -5.37 -10.95
N PRO A 90 -0.86 -4.53 -11.52
CA PRO A 90 -0.75 -3.11 -11.17
C PRO A 90 -2.04 -2.32 -11.41
N LEU A 91 -2.70 -2.52 -12.56
CA LEU A 91 -3.97 -1.84 -12.87
C LEU A 91 -5.08 -2.17 -11.85
N ARG A 92 -5.14 -3.42 -11.39
CA ARG A 92 -6.15 -3.81 -10.39
C ARG A 92 -5.84 -3.22 -9.01
N TYR A 93 -4.57 -2.99 -8.69
CA TYR A 93 -4.14 -2.33 -7.46
C TYR A 93 -4.51 -0.85 -7.47
N ILE A 94 -4.21 -0.13 -8.55
CA ILE A 94 -4.52 1.31 -8.69
C ILE A 94 -6.02 1.58 -8.51
N PHE A 95 -6.89 0.73 -9.09
CA PHE A 95 -8.35 0.83 -8.93
C PHE A 95 -8.90 0.09 -7.70
N SER A 96 -8.05 -0.40 -6.81
CA SER A 96 -8.48 -1.03 -5.55
C SER A 96 -8.66 0.02 -4.46
N PHE A 97 -9.43 -0.33 -3.43
CA PHE A 97 -9.58 0.52 -2.24
C PHE A 97 -8.23 0.89 -1.61
N TYR A 98 -7.29 -0.06 -1.53
CA TYR A 98 -5.97 0.19 -0.95
C TYR A 98 -5.13 1.13 -1.81
N GLY A 99 -5.09 0.93 -3.13
CA GLY A 99 -4.39 1.84 -4.04
C GLY A 99 -5.00 3.25 -4.07
N LEU A 100 -6.32 3.37 -3.87
CA LEU A 100 -6.99 4.65 -3.69
C LEU A 100 -6.59 5.34 -2.38
N VAL A 101 -6.53 4.63 -1.25
CA VAL A 101 -6.05 5.20 0.02
C VAL A 101 -4.61 5.68 -0.10
N ASP A 102 -3.77 4.91 -0.79
CA ASP A 102 -2.37 5.24 -1.05
C ASP A 102 -2.24 6.49 -1.91
N LEU A 103 -3.03 6.58 -2.99
CA LEU A 103 -3.11 7.76 -3.85
C LEU A 103 -3.61 9.01 -3.09
N LEU A 104 -4.58 8.82 -2.19
CA LEU A 104 -5.07 9.90 -1.34
C LEU A 104 -4.03 10.37 -0.32
N SER A 105 -3.04 9.55 0.02
CA SER A 105 -1.97 9.93 0.94
C SER A 105 -0.92 10.86 0.31
N ILE A 106 -0.72 10.80 -1.01
CA ILE A 106 0.16 11.72 -1.76
C ILE A 106 -0.56 13.00 -2.21
N LEU A 107 -1.89 12.97 -2.29
CA LEU A 107 -2.70 14.06 -2.83
C LEU A 107 -2.63 15.41 -2.09
N PRO A 108 -2.47 15.48 -0.75
CA PRO A 108 -2.60 16.73 -0.02
C PRO A 108 -1.64 17.82 -0.50
N THR A 109 -0.41 17.46 -0.88
CA THR A 109 0.62 18.41 -1.33
C THR A 109 0.45 18.83 -2.80
N TYR A 110 -0.34 18.09 -3.58
CA TYR A 110 -0.59 18.44 -4.98
C TYR A 110 -1.79 19.41 -5.17
N LEU A 111 -2.53 19.72 -4.10
CA LEU A 111 -3.73 20.58 -4.09
C LEU A 111 -3.52 21.86 -3.29
#